data_AF-A0A847W2S7-F1
#
_entry.id   AF-A0A847W2S7-F1
#
_cell.length_a   1.000
_cell.length_b   1.000
_cell.length_c   1.000
_cell.angle_alpha   90.00
_cell.angle_beta   90.00
_cell.angle_gamma   90.00
#
_symmetry.space_group_name_H-M   'P 1'
#
loop_
_entity.id
_entity.type
_entity.pdbx_description
1 polymer ?
#
loop_
_entity_poly.entity_id
_entity_poly.type
_entity_poly.pdbx_seq_one_letter_code
_entity_poly.pdbx_strand_id
1 'polypeptide(L)'
;MAEIIVGQTITTQQYANADNTSLSYYLNAYLFYVDVTLISQDIVNALSKVRIKHRMKCVRSYYSKYNSLHSDISIGDEVKNTKYLPTTAKGQTYDLAEWTGDVPHDSQGNLSIVVKGIWHGYDNNNNYGPVSNTLLNEIQFPQILRASTINVSPTFLTSGNATIMVTKHDPAYTTTLKYRVNNVDYVIATKSSNTTFYLAYNTIKNIIGSYTSAVVKITAITYSGNTILGEDSKEIIIQTGSIPLSLYDDMQGNTGVTFGEEATGAGFNVKMNARFYNESQFDKDITLLNNKGIKGIDTNDVVKDLIKLNDSNRLKIGDGSGAIDVEG
;
A
#
# COMPACT_ATOMS: atom_id res chain seq x y z
N MET A 1 27.66 1.14 -5.12
CA MET A 1 26.56 1.80 -5.85
C MET A 1 26.74 3.29 -5.65
N ALA A 2 26.79 4.08 -6.73
CA ALA A 2 27.06 5.51 -6.64
C ALA A 2 25.76 6.30 -6.81
N GLU A 3 25.51 7.25 -5.91
CA GLU A 3 24.37 8.18 -5.97
C GLU A 3 24.77 9.42 -6.76
N ILE A 4 23.93 9.84 -7.72
CA ILE A 4 24.14 11.05 -8.51
C ILE A 4 23.26 12.19 -7.99
N ILE A 5 23.72 13.43 -8.03
CA ILE A 5 22.91 14.61 -7.69
C ILE A 5 22.66 15.44 -8.96
N VAL A 6 21.60 16.25 -8.98
CA VAL A 6 21.28 17.11 -10.14
C VAL A 6 22.47 18.00 -10.50
N GLY A 7 22.83 18.02 -11.79
CA GLY A 7 23.99 18.73 -12.33
C GLY A 7 25.32 17.99 -12.18
N GLN A 8 25.38 16.88 -11.44
CA GLN A 8 26.60 16.08 -11.32
C GLN A 8 26.74 15.08 -12.47
N THR A 9 27.99 14.65 -12.68
CA THR A 9 28.33 13.55 -13.58
C THR A 9 29.09 12.49 -12.80
N ILE A 10 28.62 11.25 -12.86
CA ILE A 10 29.39 10.10 -12.41
C ILE A 10 30.11 9.54 -13.62
N THR A 11 31.43 9.45 -13.53
CA THR A 11 32.26 8.78 -14.52
C THR A 11 32.77 7.48 -13.93
N THR A 12 32.44 6.37 -14.57
CA THR A 12 33.11 5.11 -14.30
C THR A 12 34.09 4.78 -15.41
N GLN A 13 35.10 4.00 -15.08
CA GLN A 13 36.14 3.63 -16.03
C GLN A 13 36.46 2.14 -15.97
N GLN A 14 36.76 1.57 -17.12
CA GLN A 14 37.26 0.20 -17.22
C GLN A 14 38.43 0.15 -18.19
N TYR A 15 39.48 -0.54 -17.79
CA TYR A 15 40.59 -0.87 -18.66
C TYR A 15 40.29 -2.19 -19.38
N ALA A 16 40.50 -2.22 -20.70
CA ALA A 16 40.46 -3.46 -21.46
C ALA A 16 41.67 -3.59 -22.38
N ASN A 17 42.23 -4.80 -22.42
CA ASN A 17 43.14 -5.23 -23.47
C ASN A 17 42.36 -6.01 -24.53
N ALA A 18 42.69 -5.80 -25.79
CA ALA A 18 42.33 -6.75 -26.84
C ALA A 18 43.36 -7.89 -26.79
N ASP A 19 43.06 -8.97 -26.04
CA ASP A 19 43.99 -10.07 -25.85
C ASP A 19 44.01 -11.02 -27.05
N ASN A 20 45.22 -11.27 -27.57
CA ASN A 20 45.52 -12.46 -28.36
C ASN A 20 46.58 -13.26 -27.59
N THR A 21 46.20 -14.41 -27.05
CA THR A 21 47.07 -15.26 -26.21
C THR A 21 48.19 -15.96 -27.00
N SER A 22 48.19 -15.88 -28.33
CA SER A 22 49.18 -16.56 -29.18
C SER A 22 50.29 -15.64 -29.73
N LEU A 23 50.34 -14.35 -29.34
CA LEU A 23 51.34 -13.40 -29.85
C LEU A 23 51.93 -12.54 -28.72
N SER A 24 53.26 -12.46 -28.66
CA SER A 24 53.98 -11.94 -27.49
C SER A 24 54.00 -10.40 -27.36
N TYR A 25 53.60 -9.61 -28.38
CA TYR A 25 53.84 -8.15 -28.40
C TYR A 25 52.75 -7.27 -29.09
N TYR A 26 51.55 -7.79 -29.40
CA TYR A 26 50.58 -7.09 -30.28
C TYR A 26 49.24 -6.74 -29.60
N LEU A 27 49.25 -5.87 -28.59
CA LEU A 27 48.04 -5.60 -27.79
C LEU A 27 47.64 -4.12 -27.87
N ASN A 28 46.53 -3.81 -28.53
CA ASN A 28 45.85 -2.52 -28.35
C ASN A 28 45.20 -2.48 -26.96
N ALA A 29 45.25 -1.33 -26.29
CA ALA A 29 44.65 -1.15 -24.99
C ALA A 29 43.84 0.14 -24.93
N TYR A 30 42.73 0.05 -24.21
CA TYR A 30 41.71 1.08 -24.15
C TYR A 30 41.27 1.33 -22.71
N LEU A 31 41.01 2.59 -22.40
CA LEU A 31 40.22 2.99 -21.24
C LEU A 31 38.84 3.39 -21.72
N PHE A 32 37.83 2.66 -21.28
CA PHE A 32 36.42 2.99 -21.51
C PHE A 32 35.90 3.82 -20.37
N TYR A 33 35.05 4.78 -20.69
CA TYR A 33 34.38 5.64 -19.74
C TYR A 33 32.88 5.63 -20.01
N VAL A 34 32.09 5.54 -18.94
CA VAL A 34 30.67 5.81 -18.97
C VAL A 34 30.44 7.02 -18.07
N ASP A 35 30.05 8.13 -18.70
CA ASP A 35 29.62 9.32 -18.00
C ASP A 35 28.10 9.32 -17.95
N VAL A 36 27.54 9.44 -16.75
CA VAL A 36 26.11 9.66 -16.57
C VAL A 36 25.92 10.99 -15.86
N THR A 37 25.21 11.90 -16.52
CA THR A 37 24.86 13.22 -16.00
C THR A 37 23.36 13.24 -15.70
N LEU A 38 22.98 13.61 -14.48
CA LEU A 38 21.60 13.97 -14.16
C LEU A 38 21.40 15.45 -14.51
N ILE A 39 20.59 15.75 -15.53
CA ILE A 39 20.36 17.12 -16.00
C ILE A 39 19.32 17.81 -15.13
N SER A 40 18.16 17.19 -14.94
CA SER A 40 17.04 17.75 -14.20
C SER A 40 16.07 16.65 -13.76
N GLN A 41 15.18 16.98 -12.82
CA GLN A 41 14.07 16.11 -12.42
C GLN A 41 12.74 16.83 -12.64
N ASP A 42 11.81 16.16 -13.30
CA ASP A 42 10.41 16.53 -13.39
C ASP A 42 9.66 15.80 -12.28
N ILE A 43 9.41 16.52 -11.19
CA ILE A 43 8.73 15.97 -10.02
C ILE A 43 7.27 15.63 -10.32
N VAL A 44 6.65 16.36 -11.24
CA VAL A 44 5.24 16.19 -11.59
C VAL A 44 5.04 14.92 -12.39
N ASN A 45 5.93 14.62 -13.35
CA ASN A 45 5.84 13.42 -14.18
C ASN A 45 6.69 12.25 -13.67
N ALA A 46 7.42 12.43 -12.56
CA ALA A 46 8.35 11.44 -12.01
C ALA A 46 9.44 11.03 -12.99
N LEU A 47 10.01 12.01 -13.72
CA LEU A 47 11.03 11.75 -14.74
C LEU A 47 12.37 12.37 -14.31
N SER A 48 13.45 11.64 -14.52
CA SER A 48 14.80 12.22 -14.53
C SER A 48 15.26 12.41 -15.97
N LYS A 49 15.63 13.63 -16.34
CA LYS A 49 16.30 13.89 -17.60
C LYS A 49 17.78 13.60 -17.43
N VAL A 50 18.29 12.65 -18.19
CA VAL A 50 19.67 12.17 -18.06
C VAL A 50 20.40 12.28 -19.38
N ARG A 51 21.71 12.48 -19.31
CA ARG A 51 22.61 12.30 -20.44
C ARG A 51 23.61 11.20 -20.10
N ILE A 52 23.73 10.24 -21.00
CA ILE A 52 24.69 9.15 -20.91
C ILE A 52 25.66 9.31 -22.07
N LYS A 53 26.96 9.29 -21.76
CA LYS A 53 28.02 9.42 -22.75
C LYS A 53 29.04 8.30 -22.56
N HIS A 54 29.27 7.54 -23.62
CA HIS A 54 30.33 6.54 -23.67
C HIS A 54 31.54 7.12 -24.38
N ARG A 55 32.71 7.04 -23.75
CA ARG A 55 33.97 7.47 -24.33
C ARG A 55 35.00 6.36 -24.25
N MET A 56 35.96 6.42 -25.15
CA MET A 56 37.10 5.50 -25.15
C MET A 56 38.38 6.27 -25.42
N LYS A 57 39.39 6.06 -24.58
CA LYS A 57 40.74 6.55 -24.80
C LYS A 57 41.63 5.40 -25.23
N CYS A 58 42.26 5.53 -26.39
CA CYS A 58 43.28 4.57 -26.81
C CYS A 58 44.58 4.85 -26.04
N VAL A 59 44.94 3.97 -25.11
CA VAL A 59 46.15 4.12 -24.29
C VAL A 59 47.36 3.42 -24.90
N ARG A 60 47.13 2.39 -25.71
CA ARG A 60 48.17 1.70 -26.49
C ARG A 60 47.62 1.32 -27.87
N SER A 61 48.35 1.68 -28.93
CA SER A 61 48.03 1.29 -30.31
C SER A 61 49.28 0.71 -30.98
N TYR A 62 49.18 -0.49 -31.55
CA TYR A 62 50.19 -1.13 -32.38
C TYR A 62 49.73 -1.22 -33.85
N TYR A 63 48.45 -1.55 -34.08
CA TYR A 63 47.75 -1.37 -35.35
C TYR A 63 46.62 -0.34 -35.17
N SER A 64 46.62 0.71 -36.00
CA SER A 64 45.77 1.91 -35.85
C SER A 64 44.42 1.85 -36.57
N LYS A 65 44.08 0.72 -37.21
CA LYS A 65 42.94 0.60 -38.11
C LYS A 65 42.04 -0.58 -37.74
N TYR A 66 41.21 -0.40 -36.73
CA TYR A 66 39.99 -1.22 -36.60
C TYR A 66 38.89 -0.53 -37.41
N ASN A 67 38.46 -1.17 -38.49
CA ASN A 67 37.53 -0.55 -39.46
C ASN A 67 36.06 -0.59 -39.02
N SER A 68 35.74 -1.22 -37.88
CA SER A 68 34.37 -1.28 -37.38
C SER A 68 34.33 -1.43 -35.86
N LEU A 69 34.65 -0.34 -35.17
CA LEU A 69 34.38 -0.22 -33.74
C LEU A 69 32.95 0.26 -33.55
N HIS A 70 32.17 -0.37 -32.67
CA HIS A 70 30.91 0.22 -32.23
C HIS A 70 30.71 0.08 -30.73
N SER A 71 29.94 1.03 -30.18
CA SER A 71 29.43 0.98 -28.82
C SER A 71 27.95 1.16 -28.81
N ASP A 72 27.31 0.36 -27.97
CA ASP A 72 25.91 0.53 -27.63
C ASP A 72 25.80 1.21 -26.26
N ILE A 73 24.85 2.14 -26.14
CA ILE A 73 24.30 2.56 -24.85
C ILE A 73 22.97 1.83 -24.71
N SER A 74 22.85 0.96 -23.70
CA SER A 74 21.54 0.47 -23.28
C SER A 74 21.15 0.99 -21.91
N ILE A 75 19.84 1.22 -21.74
CA ILE A 75 19.21 1.50 -20.46
C ILE A 75 18.33 0.31 -20.16
N GLY A 76 18.73 -0.48 -19.16
CA GLY A 76 18.16 -1.82 -18.97
C GLY A 76 18.54 -2.74 -20.15
N ASP A 77 17.55 -3.15 -20.93
CA ASP A 77 17.72 -4.06 -22.07
C ASP A 77 17.54 -3.39 -23.44
N GLU A 78 17.16 -2.11 -23.48
CA GLU A 78 16.92 -1.40 -24.72
C GLU A 78 18.15 -0.60 -25.15
N VAL A 79 18.67 -0.86 -26.36
CA VAL A 79 19.76 -0.09 -26.97
C VAL A 79 19.21 1.25 -27.48
N LYS A 80 19.75 2.34 -26.97
CA LYS A 80 19.31 3.71 -27.25
C LYS A 80 20.15 4.42 -28.32
N ASN A 81 21.41 4.03 -28.49
CA ASN A 81 22.27 4.59 -29.52
C ASN A 81 23.44 3.64 -29.83
N THR A 82 23.84 3.62 -31.09
CA THR A 82 25.01 2.91 -31.61
C THR A 82 25.79 3.86 -32.50
N LYS A 83 27.11 3.97 -32.31
CA LYS A 83 27.99 4.72 -33.22
C LYS A 83 29.14 3.86 -33.68
N TYR A 84 29.52 4.05 -34.94
CA TYR A 84 30.66 3.39 -35.53
C TYR A 84 31.88 4.33 -35.58
N LEU A 85 33.06 3.86 -35.18
CA LEU A 85 34.33 4.56 -35.38
C LEU A 85 35.18 3.83 -36.43
N PRO A 86 35.71 4.56 -37.43
CA PRO A 86 36.48 3.96 -38.51
C PRO A 86 37.96 3.71 -38.18
N THR A 87 38.57 4.47 -37.26
CA THR A 87 39.98 4.33 -36.88
C THR A 87 40.26 4.86 -35.48
N THR A 88 41.28 4.32 -34.79
CA THR A 88 41.73 4.81 -33.47
C THR A 88 43.23 5.05 -33.42
N ALA A 89 43.65 6.16 -32.82
CA ALA A 89 45.05 6.54 -32.65
C ALA A 89 45.44 6.64 -31.17
N LYS A 90 46.68 6.28 -30.84
CA LYS A 90 47.22 6.35 -29.48
C LYS A 90 47.08 7.76 -28.90
N GLY A 91 46.62 7.86 -27.66
CA GLY A 91 46.44 9.10 -26.91
C GLY A 91 45.12 9.82 -27.17
N GLN A 92 44.39 9.47 -28.24
CA GLN A 92 43.12 10.09 -28.59
C GLN A 92 41.96 9.52 -27.76
N THR A 93 41.01 10.40 -27.45
CA THR A 93 39.73 10.07 -26.82
C THR A 93 38.62 10.22 -27.85
N TYR A 94 37.76 9.22 -27.93
CA TYR A 94 36.66 9.15 -28.88
C TYR A 94 35.33 9.06 -28.15
N ASP A 95 34.35 9.83 -28.64
CA ASP A 95 32.95 9.69 -28.23
C ASP A 95 32.33 8.54 -28.99
N LEU A 96 32.02 7.47 -28.24
CA LEU A 96 31.51 6.21 -28.75
C LEU A 96 30.00 6.20 -28.88
N ALA A 97 29.25 6.89 -28.02
CA ALA A 97 27.82 7.07 -28.14
C ALA A 97 27.39 8.15 -27.14
N GLU A 98 26.31 8.85 -27.46
CA GLU A 98 25.70 9.81 -26.55
C GLU A 98 24.18 9.73 -26.67
N TRP A 99 23.50 9.62 -25.54
CA TRP A 99 22.06 9.64 -25.49
C TRP A 99 21.59 10.62 -24.41
N THR A 100 20.54 11.36 -24.71
CA THR A 100 19.87 12.25 -23.75
C THR A 100 18.38 12.00 -23.83
N GLY A 101 17.73 11.81 -22.68
CA GLY A 101 16.30 11.61 -22.63
C GLY A 101 15.79 11.48 -21.21
N ASP A 102 14.48 11.31 -21.10
CA ASP A 102 13.78 11.17 -19.84
C ASP A 102 13.65 9.70 -19.45
N VAL A 103 13.87 9.41 -18.17
CA VAL A 103 13.73 8.07 -17.59
C VAL A 103 12.74 8.13 -16.43
N PRO A 104 11.67 7.31 -16.43
CA PRO A 104 10.68 7.32 -15.37
C PRO A 104 11.18 6.64 -14.10
N HIS A 105 10.80 7.22 -12.95
CA HIS A 105 10.94 6.61 -11.64
C HIS A 105 9.83 5.57 -11.40
N ASP A 106 10.07 4.66 -10.46
CA ASP A 106 9.05 3.71 -9.99
C ASP A 106 7.92 4.40 -9.20
N SER A 107 6.92 3.62 -8.79
CA SER A 107 5.78 4.12 -8.00
C SER A 107 6.16 4.72 -6.63
N GLN A 108 7.34 4.40 -6.12
CA GLN A 108 7.90 4.88 -4.86
C GLN A 108 8.83 6.08 -5.08
N GLY A 109 9.00 6.53 -6.34
CA GLY A 109 9.87 7.64 -6.70
C GLY A 109 11.35 7.28 -6.79
N ASN A 110 11.72 6.00 -6.75
CA ASN A 110 13.11 5.57 -6.91
C ASN A 110 13.44 5.36 -8.38
N LEU A 111 14.71 5.55 -8.72
CA LEU A 111 15.22 5.24 -10.05
C LEU A 111 16.63 4.66 -9.92
N SER A 112 16.76 3.41 -10.37
CA SER A 112 18.03 2.78 -10.66
C SER A 112 18.09 2.48 -12.14
N ILE A 113 19.20 2.84 -12.79
CA ILE A 113 19.44 2.39 -14.17
C ILE A 113 20.73 1.58 -14.21
N VAL A 114 20.68 0.52 -15.02
CA VAL A 114 21.87 -0.19 -15.45
C VAL A 114 22.26 0.36 -16.81
N VAL A 115 23.42 0.99 -16.88
CA VAL A 115 24.04 1.43 -18.12
C VAL A 115 25.06 0.39 -18.56
N LYS A 116 24.87 -0.16 -19.75
CA LYS A 116 25.81 -1.10 -20.36
C LYS A 116 26.50 -0.41 -21.52
N GLY A 117 27.82 -0.32 -21.44
CA GLY A 117 28.69 -0.02 -22.58
C GLY A 117 29.26 -1.31 -23.13
N ILE A 118 28.83 -1.69 -24.32
CA ILE A 118 29.40 -2.85 -25.02
C ILE A 118 30.38 -2.34 -26.06
N TRP A 119 31.56 -2.96 -26.12
CA TRP A 119 32.55 -2.68 -27.13
C TRP A 119 32.73 -3.87 -28.07
N HIS A 120 32.77 -3.60 -29.38
CA HIS A 120 33.10 -4.57 -30.40
C HIS A 120 34.27 -4.06 -31.26
N GLY A 121 35.31 -4.87 -31.41
CA GLY A 121 36.40 -4.63 -32.37
C GLY A 121 36.47 -5.76 -33.38
N TYR A 122 36.50 -5.42 -34.68
CA TYR A 122 36.79 -6.37 -35.76
C TYR A 122 38.12 -6.02 -36.43
N ASP A 123 38.94 -7.03 -36.66
CA ASP A 123 39.98 -7.01 -37.68
C ASP A 123 39.43 -7.70 -38.95
N ASN A 124 39.75 -7.13 -40.10
CA ASN A 124 39.44 -7.58 -41.44
C ASN A 124 40.03 -8.97 -41.81
N ASN A 125 40.83 -9.60 -40.93
CA ASN A 125 41.45 -10.90 -41.19
C ASN A 125 40.77 -12.14 -40.56
N ASN A 126 39.54 -12.06 -40.06
CA ASN A 126 38.76 -13.20 -39.49
C ASN A 126 39.42 -14.00 -38.33
N ASN A 127 40.67 -13.73 -37.96
CA ASN A 127 41.42 -14.44 -36.93
C ASN A 127 41.40 -13.75 -35.55
N TYR A 128 40.79 -12.57 -35.46
CA TYR A 128 40.72 -11.76 -34.24
C TYR A 128 39.26 -11.60 -33.86
N GLY A 129 38.77 -12.49 -32.97
CA GLY A 129 37.41 -12.42 -32.46
C GLY A 129 37.24 -11.25 -31.48
N PRO A 130 36.05 -10.63 -31.42
CA PRO A 130 35.78 -9.54 -30.50
C PRO A 130 35.91 -10.02 -29.05
N VAL A 131 36.78 -9.40 -28.25
CA VAL A 131 36.63 -9.48 -26.79
C VAL A 131 35.52 -8.49 -26.43
N SER A 132 34.27 -8.92 -26.48
CA SER A 132 33.15 -8.09 -26.04
C SER A 132 33.36 -7.69 -24.59
N ASN A 133 33.78 -6.45 -24.35
CA ASN A 133 33.93 -5.91 -23.01
C ASN A 133 32.62 -5.20 -22.67
N THR A 134 31.97 -5.66 -21.60
CA THR A 134 30.78 -5.03 -21.05
C THR A 134 31.18 -4.24 -19.82
N LEU A 135 31.05 -2.92 -19.90
CA LEU A 135 31.13 -2.04 -18.75
C LEU A 135 29.71 -1.84 -18.21
N LEU A 136 29.43 -2.44 -17.06
CA LEU A 136 28.14 -2.35 -16.38
C LEU A 136 28.23 -1.38 -15.22
N ASN A 137 27.37 -0.36 -15.22
CA ASN A 137 27.25 0.59 -14.13
C ASN A 137 25.83 0.66 -13.64
N GLU A 138 25.66 0.43 -12.35
CA GLU A 138 24.40 0.66 -11.66
C GLU A 138 24.47 2.00 -10.93
N ILE A 139 23.54 2.88 -11.27
CA ILE A 139 23.50 4.26 -10.79
C ILE A 139 22.16 4.52 -10.13
N GLN A 140 22.22 5.05 -8.91
CA GLN A 140 21.05 5.47 -8.17
C GLN A 140 20.83 6.96 -8.34
N PHE A 141 19.60 7.33 -8.62
CA PHE A 141 19.16 8.71 -8.77
C PHE A 141 18.48 9.18 -7.48
N PRO A 142 18.51 10.50 -7.20
CA PRO A 142 17.82 11.05 -6.04
C PRO A 142 16.33 10.71 -6.13
N GLN A 143 15.77 10.24 -5.02
CA GLN A 143 14.37 9.89 -4.95
C GLN A 143 13.48 11.11 -5.22
N ILE A 144 12.48 10.95 -6.07
CA ILE A 144 11.45 11.96 -6.30
C ILE A 144 10.27 11.64 -5.38
N LEU A 145 10.23 12.29 -4.20
CA LEU A 145 9.15 12.13 -3.23
C LEU A 145 7.92 12.97 -3.63
N ARG A 146 6.80 12.28 -3.94
CA ARG A 146 5.63 12.89 -4.60
C ARG A 146 4.41 13.05 -3.69
N ALA A 147 4.01 12.00 -3.00
CA ALA A 147 2.83 12.02 -2.13
C ALA A 147 3.21 12.46 -0.71
N SER A 148 2.56 13.49 -0.18
CA SER A 148 2.62 13.80 1.26
C SER A 148 2.15 12.57 2.05
N THR A 149 2.81 12.31 3.17
CA THR A 149 2.41 11.22 4.07
C THR A 149 1.46 11.74 5.14
N ILE A 150 0.61 10.86 5.66
CA ILE A 150 -0.29 11.18 6.76
C ILE A 150 -0.10 10.27 7.97
N ASN A 151 -0.23 10.88 9.14
CA ASN A 151 -0.36 10.19 10.40
C ASN A 151 -1.68 10.59 11.06
N VAL A 152 -2.41 9.62 11.62
CA VAL A 152 -3.70 9.86 12.27
C VAL A 152 -3.65 9.32 13.68
N SER A 153 -4.00 10.14 14.66
CA SER A 153 -4.01 9.77 16.07
C SER A 153 -5.20 10.37 16.82
N PRO A 154 -5.91 9.60 17.68
CA PRO A 154 -5.72 8.16 17.90
C PRO A 154 -6.24 7.32 16.72
N THR A 155 -5.75 6.08 16.59
CA THR A 155 -6.25 5.11 15.60
C THR A 155 -7.55 4.43 16.01
N PHE A 156 -7.96 4.62 17.27
CA PHE A 156 -9.22 4.16 17.82
C PHE A 156 -9.87 5.32 18.59
N LEU A 157 -11.09 5.71 18.21
CA LEU A 157 -11.76 6.91 18.72
C LEU A 157 -13.13 6.57 19.32
N THR A 158 -13.31 6.90 20.61
CA THR A 158 -14.59 6.76 21.33
C THR A 158 -15.19 8.10 21.76
N SER A 159 -14.40 9.18 21.69
CA SER A 159 -14.80 10.56 21.97
C SER A 159 -13.74 11.53 21.43
N GLY A 160 -14.04 12.83 21.40
CA GLY A 160 -13.06 13.87 21.00
C GLY A 160 -12.80 13.92 19.50
N ASN A 161 -11.58 14.28 19.11
CA ASN A 161 -11.18 14.43 17.71
C ASN A 161 -9.99 13.51 17.38
N ALA A 162 -10.00 12.91 16.20
CA ALA A 162 -8.79 12.40 15.59
C ALA A 162 -7.99 13.57 14.97
N THR A 163 -6.70 13.64 15.28
CA THR A 163 -5.75 14.58 14.68
C THR A 163 -5.12 13.92 13.47
N ILE A 164 -5.17 14.60 12.33
CA ILE A 164 -4.55 14.18 11.07
C ILE A 164 -3.38 15.13 10.80
N MET A 165 -2.17 14.60 10.85
CA MET A 165 -0.95 15.33 10.51
C MET A 165 -0.50 14.95 9.11
N VAL A 166 -0.27 15.95 8.27
CA VAL A 166 0.24 15.81 6.89
C VAL A 166 1.70 16.27 6.87
N THR A 167 2.59 15.35 6.54
CA THR A 167 4.01 15.66 6.31
C THR A 167 4.22 15.83 4.82
N LYS A 168 4.48 17.08 4.40
CA LYS A 168 4.75 17.42 3.01
C LYS A 168 6.22 17.22 2.67
N HIS A 169 6.48 16.69 1.48
CA HIS A 169 7.84 16.61 0.93
C HIS A 169 8.30 17.92 0.32
N ASP A 170 7.37 18.75 -0.18
CA ASP A 170 7.63 20.11 -0.65
C ASP A 170 6.64 21.08 0.02
N PRO A 171 7.09 22.20 0.61
CA PRO A 171 6.21 23.21 1.21
C PRO A 171 5.15 23.78 0.27
N ALA A 172 5.42 23.84 -1.05
CA ALA A 172 4.52 24.36 -2.07
C ALA A 172 3.37 23.39 -2.40
N TYR A 173 3.46 22.12 -2.01
CA TYR A 173 2.38 21.16 -2.26
C TYR A 173 1.13 21.50 -1.46
N THR A 174 -0.02 21.13 -2.03
CA THR A 174 -1.32 21.22 -1.37
C THR A 174 -1.95 19.83 -1.27
N THR A 175 -2.83 19.65 -0.28
CA THR A 175 -3.43 18.34 -0.01
C THR A 175 -4.95 18.45 0.04
N THR A 176 -5.65 17.56 -0.64
CA THR A 176 -7.08 17.32 -0.42
C THR A 176 -7.22 16.15 0.53
N LEU A 177 -7.85 16.37 1.68
CA LEU A 177 -8.15 15.33 2.66
C LEU A 177 -9.60 14.90 2.55
N LYS A 178 -9.79 13.59 2.43
CA LYS A 178 -11.10 12.94 2.41
C LYS A 178 -11.15 11.84 3.46
N TYR A 179 -12.35 11.50 3.91
CA TYR A 179 -12.58 10.28 4.66
C TYR A 179 -13.74 9.51 4.06
N ARG A 180 -13.66 8.19 4.16
CA ARG A 180 -14.70 7.26 3.72
C ARG A 180 -15.25 6.50 4.90
N VAL A 181 -16.58 6.49 5.02
CA VAL A 181 -17.32 5.67 6.00
C VAL A 181 -18.56 5.10 5.30
N ASN A 182 -18.85 3.82 5.51
CA ASN A 182 -19.96 3.11 4.84
C ASN A 182 -19.99 3.31 3.30
N ASN A 183 -18.82 3.27 2.66
CA ASN A 183 -18.63 3.51 1.22
C ASN A 183 -19.00 4.91 0.69
N VAL A 184 -19.25 5.89 1.57
CA VAL A 184 -19.50 7.28 1.18
C VAL A 184 -18.26 8.13 1.49
N ASP A 185 -17.83 8.93 0.51
CA ASP A 185 -16.71 9.84 0.63
C ASP A 185 -17.15 11.23 1.10
N TYR A 186 -16.39 11.78 2.04
CA TYR A 186 -16.58 13.12 2.60
C TYR A 186 -15.27 13.88 2.52
N VAL A 187 -15.35 15.21 2.42
CA VAL A 187 -14.18 16.10 2.28
C VAL A 187 -13.93 16.83 3.60
N ILE A 188 -12.69 16.78 4.09
CA ILE A 188 -12.22 17.57 5.24
C ILE A 188 -11.66 18.91 4.75
N ALA A 189 -10.85 18.86 3.69
CA ALA A 189 -10.23 20.03 3.10
C ALA A 189 -9.93 19.78 1.61
N THR A 190 -10.01 20.83 0.80
CA THR A 190 -9.68 20.78 -0.63
C THR A 190 -8.43 21.60 -0.88
N LYS A 191 -7.39 21.00 -1.49
CA LYS A 191 -6.12 21.64 -1.87
C LYS A 191 -5.60 22.60 -0.79
N SER A 192 -5.60 22.16 0.46
CA SER A 192 -5.16 22.98 1.58
C SER A 192 -3.65 22.97 1.71
N SER A 193 -3.08 24.10 2.11
CA SER A 193 -1.67 24.22 2.50
C SER A 193 -1.42 23.85 3.96
N ASN A 194 -2.46 23.64 4.78
CA ASN A 194 -2.31 23.27 6.19
C ASN A 194 -1.69 21.87 6.34
N THR A 195 -1.03 21.65 7.48
CA THR A 195 -0.40 20.37 7.83
C THR A 195 -1.11 19.64 8.97
N THR A 196 -2.08 20.28 9.64
CA THR A 196 -2.83 19.67 10.74
C THR A 196 -4.32 19.86 10.51
N PHE A 197 -5.09 18.78 10.67
CA PHE A 197 -6.54 18.74 10.52
C PHE A 197 -7.16 17.90 11.62
N TYR A 198 -8.47 18.05 11.82
CA TYR A 198 -9.21 17.32 12.84
C TYR A 198 -10.44 16.66 12.23
N LEU A 199 -10.68 15.40 12.59
CA LEU A 199 -11.92 14.70 12.32
C LEU A 199 -12.65 14.46 13.63
N ALA A 200 -13.77 15.14 13.82
CA ALA A 200 -14.53 15.06 15.05
C ALA A 200 -15.30 13.74 15.17
N TYR A 201 -15.23 13.10 16.34
CA TYR A 201 -16.00 11.91 16.66
C TYR A 201 -17.50 12.10 16.40
N ASN A 202 -18.05 13.25 16.81
CA ASN A 202 -19.48 13.54 16.65
C ASN A 202 -19.92 13.61 15.17
N THR A 203 -19.03 14.04 14.26
CA THR A 203 -19.31 14.02 12.82
C THR A 203 -19.55 12.60 12.32
N ILE A 204 -18.72 11.66 12.76
CA ILE A 204 -18.84 10.25 12.35
C ILE A 204 -19.98 9.56 13.08
N LYS A 205 -20.16 9.83 14.38
CA LYS A 205 -21.30 9.30 15.17
C LYS A 205 -22.64 9.60 14.50
N ASN A 206 -22.81 10.80 13.97
CA ASN A 206 -24.05 11.16 13.27
C ASN A 206 -24.27 10.40 11.96
N ILE A 207 -23.21 9.86 11.35
CA ILE A 207 -23.27 9.07 10.10
C ILE A 207 -23.55 7.60 10.40
N ILE A 208 -22.86 7.02 11.39
CA ILE A 208 -22.94 5.57 11.67
C ILE A 208 -23.97 5.20 12.74
N GLY A 209 -24.43 6.17 13.54
CA GLY A 209 -25.37 5.97 14.65
C GLY A 209 -24.68 5.74 15.99
N SER A 210 -25.47 5.56 17.05
CA SER A 210 -24.99 5.20 18.39
C SER A 210 -24.74 3.69 18.52
N TYR A 211 -23.87 3.28 19.46
CA TYR A 211 -23.56 1.86 19.78
C TYR A 211 -23.10 1.00 18.60
N THR A 212 -22.41 1.60 17.64
CA THR A 212 -21.86 0.90 16.48
C THR A 212 -20.35 1.10 16.39
N SER A 213 -19.71 0.39 15.47
CA SER A 213 -18.33 0.63 15.09
C SER A 213 -18.18 0.68 13.57
N ALA A 214 -17.26 1.51 13.09
CA ALA A 214 -16.94 1.59 11.68
C ALA A 214 -15.45 1.83 11.47
N VAL A 215 -14.92 1.25 10.40
CA VAL A 215 -13.60 1.60 9.86
C VAL A 215 -13.77 2.85 9.01
N VAL A 216 -12.99 3.89 9.31
CA VAL A 216 -12.94 5.14 8.57
C VAL A 216 -11.60 5.22 7.86
N LYS A 217 -11.63 5.20 6.52
CA LYS A 217 -10.43 5.37 5.69
C LYS A 217 -10.22 6.84 5.38
N ILE A 218 -9.15 7.42 5.90
CA ILE A 218 -8.72 8.79 5.64
C ILE A 218 -7.71 8.76 4.50
N THR A 219 -7.92 9.57 3.46
CA THR A 219 -7.08 9.64 2.27
C THR A 219 -6.61 11.07 2.05
N ALA A 220 -5.31 11.25 1.86
CA ALA A 220 -4.67 12.50 1.50
C ALA A 220 -4.19 12.44 0.06
N ILE A 221 -4.73 13.29 -0.80
CA ILE A 221 -4.31 13.43 -2.20
C ILE A 221 -3.42 14.65 -2.30
N THR A 222 -2.19 14.48 -2.75
CA THR A 222 -1.19 15.55 -2.88
C THR A 222 -1.19 16.15 -4.28
N TYR A 223 -1.05 17.47 -4.36
CA TYR A 223 -1.07 18.23 -5.61
C TYR A 223 0.14 19.16 -5.72
N SER A 224 0.67 19.30 -6.94
CA SER A 224 1.44 20.45 -7.37
C SER A 224 0.56 21.29 -8.31
N GLY A 225 0.12 22.45 -7.84
CA GLY A 225 -0.90 23.24 -8.51
C GLY A 225 -2.21 22.45 -8.71
N ASN A 226 -2.51 22.10 -9.97
CA ASN A 226 -3.69 21.31 -10.32
C ASN A 226 -3.42 19.83 -10.59
N THR A 227 -2.15 19.42 -10.63
CA THR A 227 -1.77 18.05 -10.96
C THR A 227 -1.69 17.19 -9.70
N ILE A 228 -2.34 16.03 -9.72
CA ILE A 228 -2.23 15.03 -8.65
C ILE A 228 -0.85 14.36 -8.72
N LEU A 229 -0.13 14.37 -7.61
CA LEU A 229 1.19 13.75 -7.48
C LEU A 229 1.13 12.34 -6.90
N GLY A 230 0.12 12.07 -6.07
CA GLY A 230 -0.09 10.77 -5.43
C GLY A 230 -0.99 10.89 -4.21
N GLU A 231 -1.22 9.76 -3.54
CA GLU A 231 -2.05 9.69 -2.34
C GLU A 231 -1.43 8.81 -1.26
N ASP A 232 -1.74 9.13 0.00
CA ASP A 232 -1.50 8.28 1.16
C ASP A 232 -2.82 8.07 1.92
N SER A 233 -2.98 6.93 2.57
CA SER A 233 -4.20 6.62 3.31
C SER A 233 -3.96 5.86 4.60
N LYS A 234 -4.82 6.11 5.59
CA LYS A 234 -4.82 5.46 6.91
C LYS A 234 -6.23 5.08 7.29
N GLU A 235 -6.35 4.02 8.06
CA GLU A 235 -7.61 3.60 8.63
C GLU A 235 -7.60 3.82 10.14
N ILE A 236 -8.73 4.30 10.65
CA ILE A 236 -9.00 4.37 12.08
C ILE A 236 -10.34 3.68 12.36
N ILE A 237 -10.50 3.19 13.57
CA ILE A 237 -11.77 2.64 14.04
C ILE A 237 -12.46 3.68 14.91
N ILE A 238 -13.74 3.90 14.66
CA ILE A 238 -14.58 4.76 15.50
C ILE A 238 -15.66 3.89 16.11
N GLN A 239 -15.77 3.93 17.45
CA GLN A 239 -16.78 3.19 18.20
C GLN A 239 -17.67 4.17 18.96
N THR A 240 -18.98 4.11 18.71
CA THR A 240 -19.94 5.09 19.21
C THR A 240 -20.67 4.68 20.49
N GLY A 241 -20.09 3.71 21.19
CA GLY A 241 -20.60 3.11 22.42
C GLY A 241 -20.48 1.59 22.39
N SER A 242 -20.77 0.97 23.52
CA SER A 242 -21.04 -0.45 23.65
C SER A 242 -22.48 -0.59 24.08
N ILE A 243 -23.23 -1.56 23.55
CA ILE A 243 -24.59 -1.82 24.05
C ILE A 243 -24.47 -2.15 25.54
N PRO A 244 -25.06 -1.35 26.46
CA PRO A 244 -25.05 -1.69 27.86
C PRO A 244 -25.92 -2.93 28.06
N LEU A 245 -25.26 -4.03 28.41
CA LEU A 245 -25.90 -5.28 28.84
C LEU A 245 -25.76 -5.36 30.36
N SER A 246 -26.89 -5.34 31.06
CA SER A 246 -26.92 -5.66 32.48
C SER A 246 -27.63 -7.00 32.70
N LEU A 247 -26.97 -7.89 33.43
CA LEU A 247 -27.62 -9.05 34.02
C LEU A 247 -28.20 -8.60 35.37
N TYR A 248 -29.46 -8.89 35.60
CA TYR A 248 -30.08 -8.70 36.92
C TYR A 248 -30.60 -10.02 37.47
N ASP A 249 -30.52 -10.13 38.79
CA ASP A 249 -31.20 -11.11 39.63
C ASP A 249 -32.03 -10.29 40.61
N ASP A 250 -33.36 -10.44 40.57
CA ASP A 250 -34.27 -9.69 41.42
C ASP A 250 -34.36 -10.24 42.86
N MET A 251 -33.52 -11.24 43.19
CA MET A 251 -33.50 -12.00 44.43
C MET A 251 -34.84 -12.70 44.74
N GLN A 252 -35.75 -12.78 43.75
CA GLN A 252 -37.04 -13.46 43.80
C GLN A 252 -37.09 -14.65 42.83
N GLY A 253 -35.94 -15.01 42.25
CA GLY A 253 -35.78 -16.15 41.35
C GLY A 253 -35.88 -15.81 39.87
N ASN A 254 -36.02 -14.52 39.50
CA ASN A 254 -35.98 -14.11 38.10
C ASN A 254 -34.60 -13.58 37.74
N THR A 255 -33.97 -14.21 36.74
CA THR A 255 -32.77 -13.68 36.08
C THR A 255 -33.14 -13.13 34.71
N GLY A 256 -32.60 -11.96 34.36
CA GLY A 256 -32.92 -11.29 33.10
C GLY A 256 -31.74 -10.52 32.52
N VAL A 257 -31.83 -10.24 31.22
CA VAL A 257 -30.94 -9.32 30.53
C VAL A 257 -31.71 -8.03 30.29
N THR A 258 -31.27 -6.94 30.90
CA THR A 258 -31.73 -5.60 30.54
C THR A 258 -30.76 -5.00 29.54
N PHE A 259 -31.31 -4.51 28.44
CA PHE A 259 -30.60 -3.57 27.58
C PHE A 259 -30.86 -2.17 28.17
N GLY A 260 -29.86 -1.30 28.20
CA GLY A 260 -30.07 0.08 28.67
C GLY A 260 -31.17 0.78 27.88
N GLU A 261 -31.80 1.80 28.47
CA GLU A 261 -32.96 2.55 27.90
C GLU A 261 -32.75 3.03 26.45
N GLU A 262 -31.48 3.18 26.06
CA GLU A 262 -31.01 3.66 24.76
C GLU A 262 -30.96 2.56 23.67
N ALA A 263 -31.27 1.30 23.99
CA ALA A 263 -31.38 0.17 23.06
C ALA A 263 -32.81 0.01 22.48
N THR A 264 -33.52 1.13 22.31
CA THR A 264 -34.91 1.16 21.83
C THR A 264 -34.95 1.73 20.41
N GLY A 265 -35.53 0.97 19.47
CA GLY A 265 -35.65 1.39 18.06
C GLY A 265 -36.34 0.34 17.19
N ALA A 266 -37.07 0.79 16.16
CA ALA A 266 -37.72 -0.10 15.20
C ALA A 266 -36.67 -0.96 14.46
N GLY A 267 -36.79 -2.29 14.55
CA GLY A 267 -35.86 -3.25 13.92
C GLY A 267 -34.92 -3.99 14.88
N PHE A 268 -34.98 -3.71 16.18
CA PHE A 268 -34.27 -4.51 17.20
C PHE A 268 -34.93 -5.89 17.35
N ASN A 269 -34.25 -6.94 16.87
CA ASN A 269 -34.70 -8.33 16.97
C ASN A 269 -33.75 -9.13 17.87
N VAL A 270 -34.23 -9.56 19.04
CA VAL A 270 -33.50 -10.51 19.90
C VAL A 270 -33.96 -11.92 19.55
N LYS A 271 -33.04 -12.77 19.06
CA LYS A 271 -33.30 -14.21 18.94
C LYS A 271 -33.01 -14.90 20.26
N MET A 272 -34.06 -15.22 21.03
CA MET A 272 -33.96 -16.16 22.14
C MET A 272 -34.28 -17.57 21.64
N ASN A 273 -33.39 -18.53 21.90
CA ASN A 273 -33.67 -19.94 21.63
C ASN A 273 -34.60 -20.49 22.73
N ALA A 274 -35.91 -20.45 22.50
CA ALA A 274 -36.88 -21.15 23.33
C ALA A 274 -37.27 -22.48 22.66
N ARG A 275 -37.38 -23.56 23.44
CA ARG A 275 -37.94 -24.85 22.98
C ARG A 275 -39.30 -25.07 23.64
N PHE A 276 -40.33 -25.21 22.83
CA PHE A 276 -41.68 -25.58 23.25
C PHE A 276 -41.82 -27.11 23.16
N TYR A 277 -42.49 -27.74 24.13
CA TYR A 277 -42.60 -29.21 24.21
C TYR A 277 -44.06 -29.66 24.42
N ASN A 278 -44.43 -30.80 23.81
CA ASN A 278 -45.60 -31.61 24.15
C ASN A 278 -45.11 -32.90 24.86
N GLU A 279 -45.80 -33.32 25.93
CA GLU A 279 -45.33 -34.31 26.92
C GLU A 279 -44.93 -35.69 26.34
N SER A 280 -43.70 -36.14 26.63
CA SER A 280 -43.39 -37.57 26.84
C SER A 280 -42.15 -37.84 27.72
N GLN A 281 -41.68 -36.88 28.52
CA GLN A 281 -40.42 -37.03 29.29
C GLN A 281 -40.52 -36.79 30.80
N PHE A 282 -41.71 -36.98 31.40
CA PHE A 282 -41.80 -37.12 32.85
C PHE A 282 -42.28 -38.53 33.22
N ASP A 283 -41.44 -39.21 33.98
CA ASP A 283 -41.69 -40.52 34.57
C ASP A 283 -43.00 -40.57 35.36
N LYS A 284 -43.86 -41.51 34.94
CA LYS A 284 -44.65 -42.50 35.68
C LYS A 284 -45.56 -42.15 36.87
N ASP A 285 -45.48 -41.02 37.57
CA ASP A 285 -46.18 -40.88 38.86
C ASP A 285 -47.20 -39.74 38.99
N ILE A 286 -47.66 -39.15 37.87
CA ILE A 286 -48.74 -38.15 37.95
C ILE A 286 -49.85 -38.47 36.94
N THR A 287 -50.90 -39.11 37.44
CA THR A 287 -52.22 -39.25 36.79
C THR A 287 -52.95 -37.90 36.69
N LEU A 288 -52.39 -36.95 35.95
CA LEU A 288 -53.09 -35.73 35.53
C LEU A 288 -52.74 -35.46 34.06
N LEU A 289 -53.60 -35.95 33.18
CA LEU A 289 -53.56 -35.75 31.73
C LEU A 289 -53.58 -34.25 31.37
N ASN A 290 -52.73 -33.86 30.40
CA ASN A 290 -52.78 -32.62 29.60
C ASN A 290 -52.23 -31.33 30.23
N ASN A 291 -50.99 -31.31 30.74
CA ASN A 291 -50.35 -30.06 31.15
C ASN A 291 -49.32 -29.59 30.09
N LYS A 292 -49.58 -28.46 29.41
CA LYS A 292 -48.54 -27.76 28.61
C LYS A 292 -47.72 -26.83 29.50
N GLY A 293 -46.45 -26.59 29.15
CA GLY A 293 -45.51 -25.88 30.02
C GLY A 293 -44.28 -25.34 29.28
N ILE A 294 -43.57 -24.42 29.93
CA ILE A 294 -42.24 -23.96 29.52
C ILE A 294 -41.21 -24.49 30.51
N LYS A 295 -40.11 -25.02 29.98
CA LYS A 295 -39.01 -25.59 30.75
C LYS A 295 -37.75 -24.75 30.54
N GLY A 296 -37.22 -24.17 31.61
CA GLY A 296 -35.86 -23.64 31.63
C GLY A 296 -34.87 -24.79 31.79
N ILE A 297 -33.97 -24.97 30.82
CA ILE A 297 -32.87 -25.95 30.89
C ILE A 297 -31.53 -25.23 30.94
N ASP A 298 -30.58 -25.77 31.72
CA ASP A 298 -29.20 -25.30 31.67
C ASP A 298 -28.44 -25.89 30.47
N THR A 299 -27.16 -25.52 30.32
CA THR A 299 -26.29 -25.99 29.25
C THR A 299 -26.02 -27.49 29.25
N ASN A 300 -26.45 -28.21 30.28
CA ASN A 300 -26.33 -29.66 30.43
C ASN A 300 -27.70 -30.37 30.29
N ASP A 301 -28.71 -29.70 29.73
CA ASP A 301 -30.08 -30.19 29.57
C ASP A 301 -30.81 -30.51 30.90
N VAL A 302 -30.28 -30.03 32.03
CA VAL A 302 -30.89 -30.22 33.35
C VAL A 302 -32.00 -29.20 33.57
N VAL A 303 -33.15 -29.66 34.08
CA VAL A 303 -34.30 -28.81 34.41
C VAL A 303 -33.93 -27.88 35.55
N LYS A 304 -34.10 -26.57 35.35
CA LYS A 304 -33.91 -25.57 36.41
C LYS A 304 -35.22 -24.95 36.83
N ASP A 305 -36.07 -24.61 35.86
CA ASP A 305 -37.34 -23.95 36.11
C ASP A 305 -38.48 -24.60 35.31
N LEU A 306 -39.66 -24.65 35.92
CA LEU A 306 -40.87 -25.20 35.32
C LEU A 306 -42.01 -24.20 35.46
N ILE A 307 -42.51 -23.70 34.34
CA ILE A 307 -43.70 -22.86 34.29
C ILE A 307 -44.83 -23.70 33.70
N LYS A 308 -45.76 -24.10 34.57
CA LYS A 308 -46.99 -24.77 34.18
C LYS A 308 -47.95 -23.75 33.54
N LEU A 309 -48.46 -24.03 32.34
CA LEU A 309 -49.51 -23.21 31.75
C LEU A 309 -50.83 -23.48 32.47
N ASN A 310 -51.72 -22.47 32.49
CA ASN A 310 -53.08 -22.66 33.01
C ASN A 310 -53.88 -23.63 32.12
N ASP A 311 -55.07 -24.04 32.59
CA ASP A 311 -55.97 -24.99 31.91
C ASP A 311 -56.39 -24.58 30.48
N SER A 312 -56.01 -23.38 30.04
CA SER A 312 -56.24 -22.87 28.68
C SER A 312 -55.00 -22.93 27.78
N ASN A 313 -53.88 -23.51 28.21
CA ASN A 313 -52.60 -23.54 27.49
C ASN A 313 -52.02 -22.16 27.14
N ARG A 314 -52.34 -21.13 27.94
CA ARG A 314 -51.87 -19.75 27.68
C ARG A 314 -50.83 -19.35 28.72
N LEU A 315 -49.70 -18.82 28.26
CA LEU A 315 -48.76 -18.13 29.12
C LEU A 315 -49.18 -16.66 29.21
N LYS A 316 -49.55 -16.20 30.42
CA LYS A 316 -49.75 -14.77 30.69
C LYS A 316 -48.42 -14.21 31.19
N ILE A 317 -47.82 -13.29 30.43
CA ILE A 317 -46.66 -12.51 30.89
C ILE A 317 -47.18 -11.12 31.26
N GLY A 318 -47.05 -10.75 32.54
CA GLY A 318 -47.46 -9.44 33.06
C GLY A 318 -48.94 -9.34 33.46
N ASP A 319 -49.36 -8.12 33.80
CA ASP A 319 -50.58 -7.79 34.53
C ASP A 319 -51.78 -7.39 33.67
N GLY A 320 -51.75 -7.54 32.33
CA GLY A 320 -53.04 -7.39 31.61
C GLY A 320 -53.14 -7.27 30.09
N SER A 321 -52.14 -7.51 29.24
CA SER A 321 -52.39 -7.33 27.79
C SER A 321 -51.68 -8.23 26.77
N GLY A 322 -50.83 -9.17 27.19
CA GLY A 322 -50.21 -10.13 26.27
C GLY A 322 -50.37 -11.57 26.72
N ALA A 323 -51.40 -12.27 26.24
CA ALA A 323 -51.43 -13.73 26.34
C ALA A 323 -50.75 -14.32 25.11
N ILE A 324 -49.69 -15.10 25.31
CA ILE A 324 -49.06 -15.87 24.24
C ILE A 324 -49.79 -17.22 24.19
N ASP A 325 -50.46 -17.49 23.08
CA ASP A 325 -50.98 -18.82 22.79
C ASP A 325 -49.83 -19.72 22.38
N VAL A 326 -49.61 -20.77 23.16
CA VAL A 326 -48.61 -21.78 22.85
C VAL A 326 -49.31 -22.90 22.09
N GLU A 327 -49.34 -22.76 20.77
CA GLU A 327 -49.65 -23.88 19.89
C GLU A 327 -48.46 -24.84 19.91
N GLY A 328 -48.74 -26.06 20.34
CA GLY A 328 -47.80 -27.17 20.34
C GLY A 328 -48.48 -28.36 19.73
#